data_AF-A0A0A8E3C5-F1
#
_entry.id   AF-A0A0A8E3C5-F1
#
_cell.length_a   1.000
_cell.length_b   1.000
_cell.length_c   1.000
_cell.angle_alpha   90.00
_cell.angle_beta   90.00
_cell.angle_gamma   90.00
#
_symmetry.space_group_name_H-M   'P 1'
#
loop_
_entity.id
_entity.type
_entity.pdbx_description
1 polymer ?
#
loop_
_entity_poly.entity_id
_entity_poly.type
_entity_poly.pdbx_seq_one_letter_code
_entity_poly.pdbx_strand_id
1 'polypeptide(L)'
;MPTYNIIEPSVNTLQLNCTICLESLHNENQEEQMIICETVCKHYFHKQCIDTWLSRSEECPLCKTSFGNRRQRPEDNFNIEEFLEQEQNANINALGQADDCIICLQPLDRKFNILCPNNHDCFHEECARIWLHSSNTCPICRQNSQLPVIRPPRNIVRVRNLNVPEPRYQTNLNPLLPNRQEFFQNLVNQAVPPESISLQNLKQAIRTATENYLAWRGNGRGFFHRGNTGKDRALNFRTEINNYNGATSDCWQYIANTIRNYPRHNHSYTSFILNSFKNIPGLRLRNFDYTLDTREVKNERYRLLDGGLLQINIAEQQARNLKAIVLGNMESQRLFWRICFNENEPLGLSTTGIAKKTVNLQNNDRLTMMTTAGQERFRVITRSFYRNAQVIILIGDNDELRDFASRIQDNDSVPVVWVSLPN
;
A
#
# COMPACT_ATOMS: atom_id res chain seq x y z
N MET A 1 -21.67 -3.15 41.46
CA MET A 1 -22.54 -2.05 41.01
C MET A 1 -21.67 -0.95 40.45
N PRO A 2 -22.03 -0.30 39.34
CA PRO A 2 -21.19 0.73 38.74
C PRO A 2 -20.99 1.88 39.72
N THR A 3 -19.73 2.26 39.96
CA THR A 3 -19.37 3.29 40.94
C THR A 3 -19.51 4.67 40.31
N TYR A 4 -20.66 5.31 40.52
CA TYR A 4 -20.83 6.74 40.33
C TYR A 4 -21.45 7.35 41.60
N ASN A 5 -21.10 8.60 41.89
CA ASN A 5 -21.63 9.33 43.02
C ASN A 5 -22.78 10.22 42.55
N ILE A 6 -23.88 10.25 43.29
CA ILE A 6 -24.92 11.26 43.11
C ILE A 6 -24.41 12.54 43.74
N ILE A 7 -24.44 13.64 42.98
CA ILE A 7 -23.95 14.95 43.43
C ILE A 7 -25.07 15.99 43.36
N GLU A 8 -25.02 16.95 44.27
CA GLU A 8 -25.86 18.15 44.20
C GLU A 8 -25.36 19.10 43.10
N PRO A 9 -26.26 19.79 42.40
CA PRO A 9 -25.87 20.77 41.39
C PRO A 9 -25.06 21.91 42.02
N SER A 10 -23.81 22.05 41.59
CA SER A 10 -22.90 23.14 41.97
C SER A 10 -22.74 24.14 40.83
N VAL A 11 -22.19 25.33 41.11
CA VAL A 11 -21.97 26.40 40.12
C VAL A 11 -21.20 25.91 38.87
N ASN A 12 -20.31 24.92 39.02
CA ASN A 12 -19.55 24.33 37.92
C ASN A 12 -20.36 23.34 37.06
N THR A 13 -21.40 22.72 37.61
CA THR A 13 -22.25 21.77 36.87
C THR A 13 -23.40 22.42 36.12
N LEU A 14 -23.70 23.70 36.41
CA LEU A 14 -24.77 24.48 35.74
C LEU A 14 -24.46 24.77 34.26
N GLN A 15 -23.19 24.74 33.86
CA GLN A 15 -22.73 25.02 32.48
C GLN A 15 -22.36 23.76 31.68
N LEU A 16 -22.58 22.57 32.24
CA LEU A 16 -22.20 21.30 31.61
C LEU A 16 -23.42 20.62 30.97
N ASN A 17 -23.21 19.97 29.83
CA ASN A 17 -24.23 19.20 29.13
C ASN A 17 -23.98 17.70 29.33
N CYS A 18 -25.05 16.93 29.48
CA CYS A 18 -24.99 15.48 29.47
C CYS A 18 -24.64 15.01 28.06
N THR A 19 -23.51 14.32 27.88
CA THR A 19 -23.08 13.92 26.52
C THR A 19 -23.83 12.71 25.96
N ILE A 20 -24.74 12.13 26.74
CA ILE A 20 -25.59 11.01 26.31
C ILE A 20 -26.85 11.55 25.62
N CYS A 21 -27.57 12.48 26.25
CA CYS A 21 -28.78 13.09 25.68
C CYS A 21 -28.54 14.45 25.02
N LEU A 22 -27.36 15.04 25.19
CA LEU A 22 -26.96 16.37 24.71
C LEU A 22 -27.71 17.55 25.33
N GLU A 23 -28.50 17.31 26.38
CA GLU A 23 -29.22 18.35 27.14
C GLU A 23 -28.39 18.87 28.32
N SER A 24 -28.71 20.08 28.78
CA SER A 24 -28.10 20.69 29.96
C SER A 24 -28.26 19.79 31.19
N LEU A 25 -27.22 19.69 32.03
CA LEU A 25 -27.29 18.97 33.31
C LEU A 25 -28.19 19.68 34.33
N HIS A 26 -28.53 20.95 34.08
CA HIS A 26 -29.44 21.74 34.88
C HIS A 26 -30.56 22.33 34.00
N ASN A 27 -31.80 22.25 34.49
CA ASN A 27 -32.95 22.95 33.92
C ASN A 27 -33.52 23.88 35.01
N GLU A 28 -33.47 25.19 34.77
CA GLU A 28 -34.06 26.19 35.69
C GLU A 28 -35.60 26.19 35.67
N ASN A 29 -36.22 25.53 34.69
CA ASN A 29 -37.64 25.70 34.33
C ASN A 29 -38.52 24.43 34.45
N GLN A 30 -38.12 23.42 35.22
CA GLN A 30 -38.93 22.21 35.41
C GLN A 30 -39.06 21.84 36.89
N GLU A 31 -40.28 21.47 37.31
CA GLU A 31 -40.63 21.05 38.67
C GLU A 31 -39.94 19.73 39.09
N GLU A 32 -39.20 19.07 38.18
CA GLU A 32 -38.44 17.84 38.43
C GLU A 32 -36.93 18.13 38.51
N GLN A 33 -36.35 18.02 39.70
CA GLN A 33 -34.90 18.10 39.90
C GLN A 33 -34.21 16.91 39.20
N MET A 34 -33.47 17.20 38.13
CA MET A 34 -32.66 16.20 37.43
C MET A 34 -31.43 15.80 38.28
N ILE A 35 -31.35 14.52 38.66
CA ILE A 35 -30.25 13.98 39.47
C ILE A 35 -28.98 13.86 38.60
N ILE A 36 -27.89 14.50 39.04
CA ILE A 36 -26.59 14.47 38.36
C ILE A 36 -25.70 13.40 39.01
N CYS A 37 -25.01 12.64 38.18
CA CYS A 37 -24.04 11.63 38.59
C CYS A 37 -22.64 12.02 38.16
N GLU A 38 -21.69 11.93 39.09
CA GLU A 38 -20.25 12.05 38.86
C GLU A 38 -19.61 10.65 38.82
N THR A 39 -18.92 10.33 37.73
CA THR A 39 -18.17 9.07 37.60
C THR A 39 -16.83 9.12 38.33
N VAL A 40 -16.22 7.96 38.61
CA VAL A 40 -14.84 7.88 39.16
C VAL A 40 -13.80 8.58 38.29
N CYS A 41 -14.05 8.69 36.98
CA CYS A 41 -13.21 9.42 36.02
C CYS A 41 -13.61 10.89 35.87
N LYS A 42 -14.41 11.44 36.80
CA LYS A 42 -14.76 12.87 36.91
C LYS A 42 -15.57 13.41 35.72
N HIS A 43 -16.43 12.58 35.16
CA HIS A 43 -17.40 12.96 34.13
C HIS A 43 -18.82 13.00 34.68
N TYR A 44 -19.66 13.86 34.10
CA TYR A 44 -20.99 14.18 34.60
C TYR A 44 -22.10 13.77 33.62
N PHE A 45 -23.17 13.17 34.14
CA PHE A 45 -24.31 12.68 33.36
C PHE A 45 -25.60 12.80 34.17
N HIS A 46 -26.76 12.83 33.51
CA HIS A 46 -28.03 12.56 34.21
C HIS A 46 -28.06 11.10 34.67
N LYS A 47 -28.60 10.86 35.87
CA LYS A 47 -28.72 9.51 36.45
C LYS A 47 -29.37 8.52 35.48
N GLN A 48 -30.49 8.91 34.85
CA GLN A 48 -31.20 8.04 33.91
C GLN A 48 -30.37 7.71 32.67
N CYS A 49 -29.61 8.68 32.17
CA CYS A 49 -28.74 8.48 31.01
C CYS A 49 -27.61 7.50 31.33
N ILE A 50 -26.93 7.70 32.47
CA ILE A 50 -25.81 6.84 32.85
C ILE A 50 -26.27 5.45 33.26
N ASP A 51 -27.42 5.30 33.93
CA ASP A 51 -28.01 4.00 34.23
C ASP A 51 -28.34 3.21 32.96
N THR A 52 -28.95 3.87 31.98
CA THR A 52 -29.25 3.25 30.68
C THR A 52 -27.98 2.78 29.99
N TRP A 53 -26.93 3.60 30.00
CA TRP A 53 -25.64 3.24 29.40
C TRP A 53 -25.01 2.03 30.10
N LEU A 54 -25.02 2.04 31.43
CA LEU A 54 -24.43 1.00 32.27
C LEU A 54 -25.14 -0.35 32.18
N SER A 55 -26.39 -0.37 31.67
CA SER A 55 -27.06 -1.62 31.31
C SER A 55 -26.43 -2.33 30.11
N ARG A 56 -25.64 -1.62 29.29
CA ARG A 56 -25.03 -2.13 28.04
C ARG A 56 -23.50 -2.13 28.05
N SER A 57 -22.86 -1.24 28.81
CA SER A 57 -21.41 -1.10 28.86
C SER A 57 -20.93 -0.76 30.27
N GLU A 58 -19.86 -1.43 30.72
CA GLU A 58 -19.20 -1.17 32.01
C GLU A 58 -18.11 -0.08 31.90
N GLU A 59 -18.09 0.68 30.79
CA GLU A 59 -17.12 1.74 30.50
C GLU A 59 -17.76 3.12 30.46
N CYS A 60 -17.04 4.15 30.90
CA CYS A 60 -17.51 5.54 30.82
C CYS A 60 -17.81 5.96 29.37
N PRO A 61 -18.97 6.56 29.07
CA PRO A 61 -19.31 7.02 27.72
C PRO A 61 -18.31 8.03 27.13
N LEU A 62 -17.62 8.79 27.98
CA LEU A 62 -16.73 9.87 27.55
C LEU A 62 -15.28 9.43 27.38
N CYS A 63 -14.73 8.68 28.35
CA CYS A 63 -13.31 8.34 28.37
C CYS A 63 -13.02 6.84 28.34
N LYS A 64 -14.06 5.99 28.31
CA LYS A 64 -13.97 4.53 28.34
C LYS A 64 -13.29 3.93 29.58
N THR A 65 -13.10 4.72 30.64
CA THR A 65 -12.61 4.20 31.92
C THR A 65 -13.64 3.23 32.50
N SER A 66 -13.19 2.02 32.86
CA SER A 66 -14.04 0.97 33.45
C SER A 66 -14.55 1.36 34.85
N PHE A 67 -15.79 0.99 35.19
CA PHE A 67 -16.47 1.32 36.45
C PHE A 67 -16.30 0.28 37.58
N GLY A 68 -15.51 -0.78 37.41
CA GLY A 68 -15.28 -1.78 38.47
C GLY A 68 -14.77 -3.14 37.97
N ASN A 69 -14.28 -3.96 38.91
CA ASN A 69 -13.51 -5.20 38.66
C ASN A 69 -14.14 -6.13 37.61
N ARG A 70 -13.35 -6.46 36.58
CA ARG A 70 -13.69 -7.40 35.50
C ARG A 70 -14.40 -8.64 36.06
N ARG A 71 -15.53 -9.03 35.45
CA ARG A 71 -16.00 -10.42 35.50
C ARG A 71 -14.88 -11.27 34.90
N GLN A 72 -14.23 -12.11 35.71
CA GLN A 72 -13.19 -13.02 35.23
C GLN A 72 -13.76 -13.87 34.10
N ARG A 73 -13.21 -13.70 32.90
CA ARG A 73 -13.49 -14.60 31.78
C ARG A 73 -12.54 -15.80 31.91
N PRO A 74 -12.89 -16.98 31.35
CA PRO A 74 -12.04 -18.17 31.42
C PRO A 74 -10.60 -17.96 30.90
N GLU A 75 -10.41 -16.95 30.06
CA GLU A 75 -9.15 -16.48 29.47
C GLU A 75 -8.29 -15.60 30.40
N ASP A 76 -8.81 -15.15 31.56
CA ASP A 76 -8.03 -14.44 32.58
C ASP A 76 -7.18 -15.39 33.47
N ASN A 77 -7.26 -16.71 33.25
CA ASN A 77 -6.54 -17.73 34.03
C ASN A 77 -5.15 -18.08 33.43
N PHE A 78 -4.51 -17.13 32.74
CA PHE A 78 -3.20 -17.33 32.13
C PHE A 78 -2.10 -17.22 33.21
N ASN A 79 -1.44 -18.33 33.50
CA ASN A 79 -0.33 -18.36 34.44
C ASN A 79 0.92 -17.79 33.78
N ILE A 80 1.22 -16.52 34.09
CA ILE A 80 2.37 -15.78 33.53
C ILE A 80 3.70 -16.47 33.87
N GLU A 81 3.83 -17.12 35.03
CA GLU A 81 5.08 -17.78 35.42
C GLU A 81 5.40 -19.00 34.52
N GLU A 82 4.38 -19.75 34.11
CA GLU A 82 4.53 -20.93 33.25
C GLU A 82 4.91 -20.56 31.80
N PHE A 83 4.51 -19.37 31.35
CA PHE A 83 4.87 -18.84 30.03
C PHE A 83 6.29 -18.25 30.01
N LEU A 84 6.69 -17.55 31.07
CA LEU A 84 8.02 -16.93 31.20
C LEU A 84 9.15 -17.96 31.31
N GLU A 85 8.90 -19.15 31.84
CA GLU A 85 9.88 -20.24 31.88
C GLU A 85 10.17 -20.85 30.50
N GLN A 86 9.24 -20.73 29.54
CA GLN A 86 9.41 -21.28 28.20
C GLN A 86 10.15 -20.34 27.24
N GLU A 87 10.09 -19.02 27.44
CA GLU A 87 10.75 -18.02 26.57
C GLU A 87 12.23 -17.76 26.92
N GLN A 88 12.74 -18.18 28.08
CA GLN A 88 14.16 -17.98 28.43
C GLN A 88 15.15 -18.76 27.54
N ASN A 89 14.67 -19.65 26.64
CA ASN A 89 15.49 -20.38 25.69
C ASN A 89 15.51 -19.79 24.26
N ALA A 90 14.85 -18.65 24.00
CA ALA A 90 14.90 -17.99 22.70
C ALA A 90 15.43 -16.55 22.83
N ASN A 91 16.66 -16.32 22.35
CA ASN A 91 17.24 -14.99 22.18
C ASN A 91 16.49 -14.19 21.08
N ILE A 92 15.28 -13.73 21.39
CA ILE A 92 14.48 -12.85 20.53
C ILE A 92 14.04 -11.66 21.38
N ASN A 93 14.48 -10.45 21.03
CA ASN A 93 14.02 -9.22 21.66
C ASN A 93 12.51 -9.05 21.41
N ALA A 94 11.68 -9.33 22.42
CA ALA A 94 10.24 -9.14 22.39
C ALA A 94 9.87 -7.66 22.20
N LEU A 95 8.93 -7.38 21.29
CA LEU A 95 8.36 -6.05 21.03
C LEU A 95 7.56 -5.56 22.25
N GLY A 96 7.77 -4.29 22.67
CA GLY A 96 7.03 -3.69 23.78
C GLY A 96 7.83 -3.58 25.08
N GLN A 97 9.16 -3.42 24.99
CA GLN A 97 9.97 -3.11 26.16
C GLN A 97 9.70 -1.66 26.60
N ALA A 98 9.90 -1.36 27.89
CA ALA A 98 9.68 -0.03 28.48
C ALA A 98 10.54 1.09 27.85
N ASP A 99 11.48 0.72 26.97
CA ASP A 99 12.43 1.59 26.28
C ASP A 99 12.19 1.68 24.77
N ASP A 100 11.01 1.30 24.25
CA ASP A 100 10.62 1.55 22.86
C ASP A 100 9.93 2.92 22.69
N CYS A 101 10.16 3.58 21.55
CA CYS A 101 9.46 4.80 21.19
C CYS A 101 8.00 4.51 20.85
N ILE A 102 7.05 5.14 21.54
CA ILE A 102 5.62 4.79 21.34
C ILE A 102 5.02 5.32 20.03
N ILE A 103 5.74 6.18 19.31
CA ILE A 103 5.31 6.71 18.01
C ILE A 103 5.76 5.78 16.88
N CYS A 104 7.00 5.30 16.90
CA CYS A 104 7.58 4.51 15.81
C CYS A 104 7.83 3.04 16.16
N LEU A 105 7.65 2.67 17.43
CA LEU A 105 7.83 1.32 17.98
C LEU A 105 9.23 0.74 17.69
N GLN A 106 10.25 1.60 17.76
CA GLN A 106 11.66 1.23 17.67
C GLN A 106 12.36 1.52 19.00
N PRO A 107 13.43 0.77 19.34
CA PRO A 107 14.21 1.01 20.55
C PRO A 107 14.67 2.47 20.66
N LEU A 108 14.63 3.01 21.88
CA LEU A 108 15.11 4.35 22.18
C LEU A 108 16.62 4.31 22.47
N ASP A 109 17.41 4.91 21.59
CA ASP A 109 18.82 5.23 21.91
C ASP A 109 18.91 6.31 23.00
N ARG A 110 17.90 7.19 23.06
CA ARG A 110 17.74 8.26 24.06
C ARG A 110 16.27 8.61 24.23
N LYS A 111 15.81 8.68 25.48
CA LYS A 111 14.45 9.16 25.84
C LYS A 111 14.33 10.66 25.58
N PHE A 112 13.24 11.07 24.95
CA PHE A 112 12.90 12.47 24.72
C PHE A 112 11.56 12.82 25.36
N ASN A 113 11.58 13.81 26.26
CA ASN A 113 10.38 14.28 26.95
C ASN A 113 9.62 15.31 26.11
N ILE A 114 8.33 15.05 25.88
CA ILE A 114 7.47 15.95 25.10
C ILE A 114 6.93 17.13 25.94
N LEU A 115 7.35 17.28 27.20
CA LEU A 115 6.99 18.35 28.15
C LEU A 115 5.48 18.56 28.31
N CYS A 116 4.72 17.47 28.47
CA CYS A 116 3.34 17.55 28.93
C CYS A 116 3.25 17.52 30.46
N PRO A 117 2.13 17.92 31.10
CA PRO A 117 1.98 17.88 32.56
C PRO A 117 2.23 16.50 33.19
N ASN A 118 1.98 15.41 32.45
CA ASN A 118 2.26 14.04 32.90
C ASN A 118 3.68 13.54 32.57
N ASN A 119 4.56 14.41 32.06
CA ASN A 119 6.00 14.17 31.89
C ASN A 119 6.42 12.91 31.10
N HIS A 120 5.67 12.56 30.04
CA HIS A 120 5.99 11.39 29.20
C HIS A 120 7.26 11.60 28.34
N ASP A 121 8.14 10.60 28.33
CA ASP A 121 9.47 10.67 27.71
C ASP A 121 9.87 9.47 26.82
N CYS A 122 8.94 8.56 26.56
CA CYS A 122 9.16 7.38 25.70
C CYS A 122 9.04 7.70 24.20
N PHE A 123 9.78 8.70 23.74
CA PHE A 123 9.80 9.16 22.35
C PHE A 123 11.23 9.35 21.84
N HIS A 124 11.45 9.19 20.53
CA HIS A 124 12.58 9.86 19.87
C HIS A 124 12.27 11.36 19.74
N GLU A 125 13.28 12.22 19.86
CA GLU A 125 13.11 13.67 19.69
C GLU A 125 12.46 14.01 18.35
N GLU A 126 12.96 13.42 17.27
CA GLU A 126 12.42 13.64 15.93
C GLU A 126 10.95 13.23 15.81
N CYS A 127 10.58 12.07 16.37
CA CYS A 127 9.19 11.60 16.38
C CYS A 127 8.25 12.54 17.16
N ALA A 128 8.68 13.02 18.32
CA ALA A 128 7.91 13.98 19.12
C ALA A 128 7.80 15.35 18.43
N ARG A 129 8.86 15.84 17.77
CA ARG A 129 8.85 17.10 17.01
C ARG A 129 7.92 17.03 15.81
N ILE A 130 7.96 15.93 15.05
CA ILE A 130 7.04 15.65 13.93
C ILE A 130 5.59 15.70 14.41
N TRP A 131 5.28 15.03 15.52
CA TRP A 131 3.95 15.10 16.12
C TRP A 131 3.55 16.55 16.46
N LEU A 132 4.45 17.30 17.10
CA LEU A 132 4.21 18.67 17.53
C LEU A 132 4.00 19.68 16.40
N HIS A 133 4.45 19.38 15.18
CA HIS A 133 4.13 20.19 14.01
C HIS A 133 2.63 20.19 13.66
N SER A 134 1.91 19.12 14.03
CA SER A 134 0.50 18.92 13.65
C SER A 134 -0.48 18.98 14.83
N SER A 135 0.02 18.79 16.06
CA SER A 135 -0.77 18.82 17.30
C SER A 135 0.09 19.38 18.43
N ASN A 136 -0.42 20.29 19.24
CA ASN A 136 0.31 20.79 20.42
C ASN A 136 0.13 19.89 21.67
N THR A 137 -0.26 18.62 21.51
CA THR A 137 -0.60 17.72 22.61
C THR A 137 0.32 16.51 22.71
N CYS A 138 0.39 15.86 23.87
CA CYS A 138 1.11 14.60 24.07
C CYS A 138 0.39 13.43 23.37
N PRO A 139 1.08 12.54 22.63
CA PRO A 139 0.47 11.34 22.04
C PRO A 139 -0.15 10.37 23.05
N ILE A 140 0.35 10.36 24.29
CA ILE A 140 -0.08 9.42 25.34
C ILE A 140 -1.27 9.99 26.11
N CYS A 141 -1.12 11.18 26.71
CA CYS A 141 -2.16 11.75 27.58
C CYS A 141 -3.00 12.85 26.94
N ARG A 142 -2.70 13.27 25.71
CA ARG A 142 -3.40 14.34 24.97
C ARG A 142 -3.42 15.71 25.63
N GLN A 143 -2.73 15.90 26.75
CA GLN A 143 -2.54 17.20 27.36
C GLN A 143 -1.54 18.04 26.54
N ASN A 144 -1.65 19.37 26.63
CA ASN A 144 -0.79 20.28 25.90
C ASN A 144 0.70 20.10 26.27
N SER A 145 1.55 20.02 25.26
CA SER A 145 2.99 20.12 25.38
C SER A 145 3.39 21.58 25.63
N GLN A 146 4.35 21.79 26.51
CA GLN A 146 4.97 23.09 26.78
C GLN A 146 6.15 23.38 25.85
N LEU A 147 6.51 22.46 24.94
CA LEU A 147 7.57 22.70 23.97
C LEU A 147 7.17 23.83 23.00
N PRO A 148 8.12 24.70 22.60
CA PRO A 148 7.85 25.75 21.64
C PRO A 148 7.46 25.13 20.30
N VAL A 149 6.20 25.34 19.90
CA VAL A 149 5.70 24.90 18.60
C VAL A 149 6.30 25.82 17.54
N ILE A 150 7.40 25.40 16.90
CA ILE A 150 7.92 26.05 15.71
C ILE A 150 6.96 25.69 14.57
N ARG A 151 5.91 26.50 14.42
CA ARG A 151 5.00 26.40 13.28
C ARG A 151 5.68 27.08 12.09
N PRO A 152 6.00 26.37 10.99
CA PRO A 152 6.26 27.07 9.74
C PRO A 152 5.03 27.93 9.41
N PRO A 153 5.21 29.07 8.70
CA PRO A 153 4.12 30.00 8.41
C PRO A 153 2.93 29.26 7.82
N ARG A 154 1.75 29.53 8.40
CA ARG A 154 0.48 28.86 8.09
C ARG A 154 0.10 29.11 6.63
N ASN A 155 0.38 28.15 5.76
CA ASN A 155 -0.55 27.89 4.66
C ASN A 155 -1.78 27.24 5.28
N ILE A 156 -2.87 27.99 5.35
CA ILE A 156 -4.21 27.46 5.62
C ILE A 156 -4.49 26.47 4.49
N VAL A 157 -4.23 25.19 4.73
CA VAL A 157 -4.75 24.12 3.88
C VAL A 157 -6.24 24.02 4.22
N ARG A 158 -7.05 24.90 3.60
CA ARG A 158 -8.25 24.39 2.93
C ARG A 158 -7.75 23.18 2.15
N VAL A 159 -8.44 22.03 2.15
CA VAL A 159 -8.16 20.93 1.23
C VAL A 159 -8.33 21.47 -0.20
N ARG A 160 -7.33 22.22 -0.65
CA ARG A 160 -7.15 22.79 -1.97
C ARG A 160 -6.36 21.70 -2.63
N ASN A 161 -7.05 20.95 -3.50
CA ASN A 161 -6.46 20.23 -4.62
C ASN A 161 -5.00 19.86 -4.38
N LEU A 162 -4.74 19.02 -3.37
CA LEU A 162 -3.50 18.27 -3.40
C LEU A 162 -3.60 17.44 -4.66
N ASN A 163 -2.53 17.40 -5.45
CA ASN A 163 -2.43 16.45 -6.55
C ASN A 163 -2.44 15.05 -5.91
N VAL A 164 -3.65 14.52 -5.69
CA VAL A 164 -3.87 13.19 -5.18
C VAL A 164 -3.22 12.25 -6.19
N PRO A 165 -2.31 11.36 -5.77
CA PRO A 165 -1.71 10.42 -6.70
C PRO A 165 -2.84 9.64 -7.38
N GLU A 166 -3.02 9.85 -8.69
CA GLU A 166 -3.98 9.08 -9.47
C GLU A 166 -3.55 7.60 -9.40
N PRO A 167 -4.45 6.69 -8.98
CA PRO A 167 -4.10 5.28 -8.91
C PRO A 167 -3.77 4.79 -10.33
N ARG A 168 -2.64 4.09 -10.44
CA ARG A 168 -2.15 3.49 -11.68
C ARG A 168 -3.16 2.52 -12.29
N TYR A 169 -3.96 1.89 -11.43
CA TYR A 169 -5.02 0.98 -11.81
C TYR A 169 -6.20 1.11 -10.84
N GLN A 170 -7.41 1.05 -11.38
CA GLN A 170 -8.65 1.11 -10.62
C GLN A 170 -9.50 -0.12 -10.97
N THR A 171 -10.08 -0.77 -9.96
CA THR A 171 -10.93 -1.94 -10.16
C THR A 171 -12.01 -2.03 -9.09
N ASN A 172 -13.13 -2.68 -9.42
CA ASN A 172 -14.23 -2.93 -8.49
C ASN A 172 -14.14 -4.36 -7.97
N LEU A 173 -14.23 -4.53 -6.65
CA LEU A 173 -14.27 -5.85 -6.04
C LEU A 173 -15.67 -6.45 -6.19
N ASN A 174 -15.83 -7.42 -7.09
CA ASN A 174 -17.11 -8.11 -7.28
C ASN A 174 -17.24 -9.28 -6.28
N PRO A 175 -18.16 -9.23 -5.30
CA PRO A 175 -18.31 -10.28 -4.31
C PRO A 175 -18.79 -11.61 -4.91
N LEU A 176 -19.43 -11.59 -6.08
CA LEU A 176 -20.02 -12.76 -6.74
C LEU A 176 -19.05 -13.55 -7.63
N LEU A 177 -17.86 -13.03 -7.93
CA LEU A 177 -16.89 -13.71 -8.78
C LEU A 177 -16.05 -14.73 -7.98
N PRO A 178 -16.17 -16.04 -8.19
CA PRO A 178 -15.47 -17.03 -7.35
C PRO A 178 -13.95 -17.01 -7.52
N ASN A 179 -13.43 -16.56 -8.68
CA ASN A 179 -12.01 -16.61 -8.99
C ASN A 179 -11.23 -15.42 -8.41
N ARG A 180 -10.95 -15.44 -7.11
CA ARG A 180 -10.13 -14.41 -6.43
C ARG A 180 -8.69 -14.37 -6.96
N GLN A 181 -8.16 -15.49 -7.43
CA GLN A 181 -6.79 -15.56 -7.95
C GLN A 181 -6.63 -14.69 -9.20
N GLU A 182 -7.59 -14.73 -10.13
CA GLU A 182 -7.57 -13.92 -11.35
C GLU A 182 -7.72 -12.42 -11.06
N PHE A 183 -8.55 -12.06 -10.07
CA PHE A 183 -8.64 -10.69 -9.57
C PHE A 183 -7.28 -10.15 -9.12
N PHE A 184 -6.59 -10.89 -8.23
CA PHE A 184 -5.27 -10.49 -7.75
C PHE A 184 -4.22 -10.52 -8.87
N GLN A 185 -4.31 -11.47 -9.80
CA GLN A 185 -3.42 -11.57 -10.95
C GLN A 185 -3.49 -10.32 -11.83
N ASN A 186 -4.71 -9.90 -12.19
CA ASN A 186 -4.90 -8.70 -13.00
C ASN A 186 -4.41 -7.46 -12.25
N LEU A 187 -4.78 -7.34 -10.96
CA LEU A 187 -4.36 -6.24 -10.10
C LEU A 187 -2.83 -6.07 -10.11
N VAL A 188 -2.07 -7.13 -9.85
CA VAL A 188 -0.61 -7.03 -9.79
C VAL A 188 0.02 -6.80 -11.16
N ASN A 189 -0.55 -7.35 -12.23
CA ASN A 189 -0.04 -7.15 -13.58
C ASN A 189 -0.19 -5.71 -14.07
N GLN A 190 -1.22 -4.99 -13.61
CA GLN A 190 -1.40 -3.58 -13.94
C GLN A 190 -0.49 -2.68 -13.07
N ALA A 191 -0.36 -3.02 -11.79
CA ALA A 191 0.46 -2.26 -10.84
C ALA A 191 1.96 -2.39 -11.12
N VAL A 192 2.43 -3.63 -11.24
CA VAL A 192 3.81 -4.02 -11.48
C VAL A 192 3.77 -5.00 -12.64
N PRO A 193 3.79 -4.54 -13.90
CA PRO A 193 3.78 -5.44 -15.05
C PRO A 193 4.91 -6.46 -14.94
N PRO A 194 4.66 -7.73 -15.30
CA PRO A 194 5.74 -8.69 -15.32
C PRO A 194 6.78 -8.22 -16.35
N GLU A 195 8.06 -8.22 -15.96
CA GLU A 195 9.15 -8.00 -16.91
C GLU A 195 9.34 -9.20 -17.85
N SER A 196 8.44 -10.19 -17.80
CA SER A 196 8.50 -11.34 -18.68
C SER A 196 8.19 -10.95 -20.11
N ILE A 197 9.09 -11.29 -21.01
CA ILE A 197 8.85 -11.22 -22.44
C ILE A 197 7.73 -12.20 -22.78
N SER A 198 6.56 -11.70 -23.19
CA SER A 198 5.45 -12.54 -23.66
C SER A 198 5.53 -12.78 -25.16
N LEU A 199 4.89 -13.86 -25.64
CA LEU A 199 4.75 -14.12 -27.07
C LEU A 199 4.10 -12.93 -27.80
N GLN A 200 3.15 -12.25 -27.17
CA GLN A 200 2.53 -11.04 -27.73
C GLN A 200 3.52 -9.89 -27.87
N ASN A 201 4.45 -9.70 -26.91
CA ASN A 201 5.49 -8.69 -27.04
C ASN A 201 6.42 -8.99 -28.23
N LEU A 202 6.80 -10.26 -28.43
CA LEU A 202 7.61 -10.67 -29.58
C LEU A 202 6.89 -10.41 -30.91
N LYS A 203 5.62 -10.83 -31.02
CA LYS A 203 4.78 -10.60 -32.20
C LYS A 203 4.65 -9.11 -32.52
N GLN A 204 4.36 -8.30 -31.50
CA GLN A 204 4.20 -6.86 -31.66
C GLN A 204 5.52 -6.19 -32.07
N ALA A 205 6.66 -6.59 -31.49
CA ALA A 205 7.96 -6.01 -31.83
C ALA A 205 8.36 -6.31 -33.29
N ILE A 206 8.16 -7.54 -33.77
CA ILE A 206 8.44 -7.89 -35.17
C ILE A 206 7.49 -7.16 -36.12
N ARG A 207 6.20 -7.03 -35.76
CA ARG A 207 5.23 -6.23 -36.52
C ARG A 207 5.69 -4.78 -36.65
N THR A 208 6.00 -4.12 -35.54
CA THR A 208 6.47 -2.72 -35.52
C THR A 208 7.76 -2.55 -36.30
N ALA A 209 8.72 -3.47 -36.17
CA ALA A 209 9.96 -3.44 -36.94
C ALA A 209 9.69 -3.53 -38.45
N THR A 210 8.77 -4.41 -38.86
CA THR A 210 8.37 -4.59 -40.26
C THR A 210 7.74 -3.31 -40.81
N GLU A 211 6.79 -2.73 -40.08
CA GLU A 211 6.08 -1.52 -40.49
C GLU A 211 7.05 -0.34 -40.65
N ASN A 212 7.94 -0.15 -39.66
CA ASN A 212 8.96 0.90 -39.71
C ASN A 212 9.97 0.69 -40.85
N TYR A 213 10.40 -0.55 -41.08
CA TYR A 213 11.31 -0.88 -42.18
C TYR A 213 10.66 -0.65 -43.54
N LEU A 214 9.40 -1.07 -43.73
CA LEU A 214 8.67 -0.87 -44.99
C LEU A 214 8.38 0.62 -45.24
N ALA A 215 8.03 1.37 -44.20
CA ALA A 215 7.87 2.82 -44.28
C ALA A 215 9.17 3.51 -44.71
N TRP A 216 10.30 3.15 -44.08
CA TRP A 216 11.62 3.66 -44.45
C TRP A 216 12.03 3.25 -45.88
N ARG A 217 11.77 2.00 -46.28
CA ARG A 217 12.06 1.49 -47.63
C ARG A 217 11.21 2.18 -48.71
N GLY A 218 10.00 2.62 -48.39
CA GLY A 218 9.05 3.23 -49.31
C GLY A 218 8.77 2.39 -50.56
N ASN A 219 8.44 3.04 -51.68
CA ASN A 219 8.18 2.39 -52.98
C ASN A 219 9.43 2.11 -53.82
N GLY A 220 10.64 2.15 -53.24
CA GLY A 220 11.86 1.66 -53.89
C GLY A 220 12.38 2.53 -55.03
N ARG A 221 12.54 3.85 -54.84
CA ARG A 221 13.16 4.74 -55.84
C ARG A 221 14.53 5.30 -55.41
N GLY A 222 15.32 4.51 -54.68
CA GLY A 222 16.69 4.87 -54.26
C GLY A 222 17.75 4.03 -54.95
N PHE A 223 18.90 4.64 -55.26
CA PHE A 223 20.02 4.11 -56.06
C PHE A 223 20.62 2.76 -55.58
N PHE A 224 20.37 2.36 -54.33
CA PHE A 224 21.05 1.23 -53.67
C PHE A 224 20.16 0.01 -53.38
N HIS A 225 18.93 -0.04 -53.90
CA HIS A 225 17.96 -1.08 -53.54
C HIS A 225 17.32 -1.71 -54.78
N ARG A 226 18.03 -2.68 -55.39
CA ARG A 226 17.47 -3.50 -56.47
C ARG A 226 16.61 -4.63 -55.90
N GLY A 227 15.33 -4.66 -56.27
CA GLY A 227 14.40 -5.77 -55.98
C GLY A 227 13.68 -5.72 -54.64
N ASN A 228 12.72 -6.64 -54.47
CA ASN A 228 11.85 -6.73 -53.30
C ASN A 228 12.32 -7.75 -52.25
N THR A 229 13.43 -8.46 -52.47
CA THR A 229 13.91 -9.53 -51.58
C THR A 229 13.97 -9.14 -50.10
N GLY A 230 14.38 -7.91 -49.79
CA GLY A 230 14.40 -7.41 -48.41
C GLY A 230 13.01 -7.14 -47.83
N LYS A 231 12.06 -6.67 -48.64
CA LYS A 231 10.66 -6.46 -48.25
C LYS A 231 9.94 -7.80 -48.06
N ASP A 232 10.12 -8.71 -49.02
CA ASP A 232 9.52 -10.05 -49.01
C ASP A 232 10.01 -10.82 -47.78
N ARG A 233 11.32 -10.77 -47.48
CA ARG A 233 11.88 -11.33 -46.24
C ARG A 233 11.20 -10.77 -44.99
N ALA A 234 11.02 -9.44 -44.91
CA ALA A 234 10.42 -8.82 -43.75
C ALA A 234 8.94 -9.20 -43.58
N LEU A 235 8.17 -9.23 -44.67
CA LEU A 235 6.76 -9.63 -44.68
C LEU A 235 6.56 -11.11 -44.35
N ASN A 236 7.40 -11.99 -44.91
CA ASN A 236 7.37 -13.42 -44.61
C ASN A 236 7.69 -13.67 -43.13
N PHE A 237 8.77 -13.07 -42.63
CA PHE A 237 9.15 -13.22 -41.22
C PHE A 237 8.09 -12.68 -40.27
N ARG A 238 7.46 -11.54 -40.59
CA ARG A 238 6.29 -11.04 -39.82
C ARG A 238 5.17 -12.06 -39.78
N THR A 239 4.83 -12.65 -40.93
CA THR A 239 3.74 -13.64 -41.04
C THR A 239 4.05 -14.89 -40.24
N GLU A 240 5.27 -15.41 -40.34
CA GLU A 240 5.76 -16.57 -39.57
C GLU A 240 5.62 -16.33 -38.06
N ILE A 241 6.13 -15.20 -37.55
CA ILE A 241 6.06 -14.89 -36.12
C ILE A 241 4.63 -14.62 -35.67
N ASN A 242 3.80 -13.96 -36.49
CA ASN A 242 2.40 -13.71 -36.16
C ASN A 242 1.61 -15.02 -35.99
N ASN A 243 1.89 -16.02 -36.82
CA ASN A 243 1.22 -17.31 -36.81
C ASN A 243 1.83 -18.32 -35.83
N TYR A 244 2.95 -17.96 -35.17
CA TYR A 244 3.59 -18.81 -34.18
C TYR A 244 2.71 -19.00 -32.94
N ASN A 245 2.50 -20.25 -32.52
CA ASN A 245 1.61 -20.62 -31.39
C ASN A 245 2.30 -21.49 -30.32
N GLY A 246 3.62 -21.67 -30.39
CA GLY A 246 4.40 -22.44 -29.41
C GLY A 246 4.82 -21.63 -28.18
N ALA A 247 5.81 -22.16 -27.44
CA ALA A 247 6.35 -21.49 -26.25
C ALA A 247 7.08 -20.18 -26.59
N THR A 248 7.00 -19.19 -25.69
CA THR A 248 7.65 -17.88 -25.91
C THR A 248 9.17 -18.01 -26.03
N SER A 249 9.79 -18.85 -25.21
CA SER A 249 11.24 -19.15 -25.25
C SER A 249 11.68 -19.66 -26.61
N ASP A 250 10.91 -20.57 -27.19
CA ASP A 250 11.21 -21.21 -28.46
C ASP A 250 11.01 -20.21 -29.60
N CYS A 251 9.98 -19.37 -29.52
CA CYS A 251 9.78 -18.25 -30.42
C CYS A 251 10.98 -17.30 -30.41
N TRP A 252 11.49 -16.94 -29.22
CA TRP A 252 12.66 -16.09 -29.10
C TRP A 252 13.92 -16.71 -29.68
N GLN A 253 14.19 -17.98 -29.37
CA GLN A 253 15.32 -18.71 -29.94
C GLN A 253 15.21 -18.75 -31.47
N TYR A 254 14.02 -19.02 -32.00
CA TYR A 254 13.75 -19.01 -33.44
C TYR A 254 14.03 -17.62 -34.06
N ILE A 255 13.52 -16.55 -33.44
CA ILE A 255 13.76 -15.19 -33.91
C ILE A 255 15.25 -14.85 -33.91
N ALA A 256 15.94 -15.06 -32.79
CA ALA A 256 17.35 -14.74 -32.62
C ALA A 256 18.26 -15.52 -33.60
N ASN A 257 17.97 -16.81 -33.81
CA ASN A 257 18.69 -17.63 -34.80
C ASN A 257 18.42 -17.19 -36.23
N THR A 258 17.20 -16.77 -36.55
CA THR A 258 16.82 -16.35 -37.91
C THR A 258 17.51 -15.04 -38.28
N ILE A 259 17.42 -14.02 -37.42
CA ILE A 259 17.95 -12.67 -37.73
C ILE A 259 19.47 -12.60 -37.69
N ARG A 260 20.15 -13.56 -37.06
CA ARG A 260 21.63 -13.71 -37.10
C ARG A 260 22.16 -13.76 -38.54
N ASN A 261 21.39 -14.38 -39.44
CA ASN A 261 21.76 -14.59 -40.84
C ASN A 261 21.28 -13.46 -41.77
N TYR A 262 20.62 -12.44 -41.23
CA TYR A 262 20.15 -11.30 -42.01
C TYR A 262 21.25 -10.23 -42.17
N PRO A 263 21.13 -9.31 -43.17
CA PRO A 263 22.07 -8.21 -43.35
C PRO A 263 22.24 -7.35 -42.08
N ARG A 264 23.48 -6.91 -41.81
CA ARG A 264 23.87 -6.27 -40.53
C ARG A 264 24.30 -4.80 -40.66
N HIS A 265 24.22 -4.23 -41.87
CA HIS A 265 24.53 -2.82 -42.12
C HIS A 265 23.43 -1.89 -41.56
N ASN A 266 23.75 -0.60 -41.49
CA ASN A 266 22.78 0.46 -41.20
C ASN A 266 21.54 0.34 -42.11
N HIS A 267 20.38 0.64 -41.54
CA HIS A 267 19.07 0.47 -42.19
C HIS A 267 18.73 -0.95 -42.73
N SER A 268 19.44 -2.00 -42.30
CA SER A 268 18.95 -3.37 -42.55
C SER A 268 17.67 -3.63 -41.77
N TYR A 269 16.86 -4.59 -42.23
CA TYR A 269 15.70 -5.04 -41.47
C TYR A 269 16.08 -5.44 -40.02
N THR A 270 17.25 -6.06 -39.83
CA THR A 270 17.78 -6.39 -38.51
C THR A 270 17.97 -5.16 -37.60
N SER A 271 18.41 -4.02 -38.16
CA SER A 271 18.54 -2.76 -37.41
C SER A 271 17.19 -2.25 -36.89
N PHE A 272 16.12 -2.40 -37.69
CA PHE A 272 14.75 -2.08 -37.27
C PHE A 272 14.23 -3.05 -36.21
N ILE A 273 14.53 -4.35 -36.32
CA ILE A 273 14.18 -5.36 -35.31
C ILE A 273 14.83 -5.03 -33.96
N LEU A 274 16.14 -4.75 -33.95
CA LEU A 274 16.85 -4.37 -32.73
C LEU A 274 16.28 -3.10 -32.10
N ASN A 275 15.89 -2.11 -32.91
CA ASN A 275 15.23 -0.90 -32.42
C ASN A 275 13.87 -1.18 -31.76
N SER A 276 13.07 -2.09 -32.32
CA SER A 276 11.80 -2.52 -31.71
C SER A 276 12.01 -3.35 -30.44
N PHE A 277 13.05 -4.17 -30.39
CA PHE A 277 13.38 -4.98 -29.21
C PHE A 277 13.71 -4.15 -27.96
N LYS A 278 14.27 -2.94 -28.11
CA LYS A 278 14.49 -2.02 -26.99
C LYS A 278 13.21 -1.72 -26.19
N ASN A 279 12.06 -1.79 -26.85
CA ASN A 279 10.76 -1.45 -26.27
C ASN A 279 10.06 -2.68 -25.66
N ILE A 280 10.67 -3.86 -25.71
CA ILE A 280 10.13 -5.06 -25.05
C ILE A 280 10.51 -4.99 -23.55
N PRO A 281 9.52 -4.97 -22.64
CA PRO A 281 9.78 -5.06 -21.21
C PRO A 281 10.62 -6.31 -20.88
N GLY A 282 11.67 -6.14 -20.06
CA GLY A 282 12.56 -7.21 -19.62
C GLY A 282 13.70 -7.61 -20.58
N LEU A 283 13.65 -7.25 -21.86
CA LEU A 283 14.71 -7.61 -22.81
C LEU A 283 16.00 -6.74 -22.67
N ARG A 284 15.86 -5.53 -22.12
CA ARG A 284 16.94 -4.62 -21.66
C ARG A 284 18.15 -4.50 -22.61
N LEU A 285 17.91 -4.27 -23.90
CA LEU A 285 18.98 -3.90 -24.84
C LEU A 285 19.54 -2.50 -24.53
N ARG A 286 20.78 -2.23 -24.94
CA ARG A 286 21.35 -0.88 -24.88
C ARG A 286 20.50 0.11 -25.68
N ASN A 287 20.30 1.30 -25.11
CA ASN A 287 19.49 2.36 -25.72
C ASN A 287 20.24 3.10 -26.85
N PHE A 288 20.50 2.41 -27.95
CA PHE A 288 21.04 2.99 -29.18
C PHE A 288 19.98 3.10 -30.25
N ASP A 289 20.09 4.07 -31.15
CA ASP A 289 19.45 3.95 -32.46
C ASP A 289 20.28 3.02 -33.34
N TYR A 290 19.80 1.79 -33.52
CA TYR A 290 20.47 0.75 -34.29
C TYR A 290 20.51 1.02 -35.79
N THR A 291 19.87 2.08 -36.29
CA THR A 291 19.98 2.49 -37.70
C THR A 291 21.19 3.39 -37.99
N LEU A 292 21.83 3.94 -36.97
CA LEU A 292 23.02 4.78 -37.12
C LEU A 292 24.23 3.95 -37.59
N ASP A 293 25.19 4.63 -38.24
CA ASP A 293 26.42 4.02 -38.75
C ASP A 293 27.67 4.38 -37.92
N THR A 294 27.48 4.74 -36.64
CA THR A 294 28.62 4.97 -35.75
C THR A 294 29.32 3.66 -35.41
N ARG A 295 30.61 3.75 -35.06
CA ARG A 295 31.43 2.59 -34.70
C ARG A 295 30.85 1.83 -33.52
N GLU A 296 30.33 2.53 -32.51
CA GLU A 296 29.74 1.94 -31.31
C GLU A 296 28.48 1.14 -31.64
N VAL A 297 27.58 1.73 -32.44
CA VAL A 297 26.32 1.08 -32.85
C VAL A 297 26.60 -0.13 -33.73
N LYS A 298 27.55 -0.02 -34.66
CA LYS A 298 27.98 -1.14 -35.49
C LYS A 298 28.51 -2.28 -34.61
N ASN A 299 29.43 -2.00 -33.69
CA ASN A 299 29.98 -3.01 -32.80
C ASN A 299 28.89 -3.70 -31.96
N GLU A 300 27.92 -2.93 -31.45
CA GLU A 300 26.80 -3.50 -30.69
C GLU A 300 25.88 -4.36 -31.55
N ARG A 301 25.58 -3.97 -32.81
CA ARG A 301 24.83 -4.83 -33.74
C ARG A 301 25.51 -6.18 -33.92
N TYR A 302 26.83 -6.18 -34.15
CA TYR A 302 27.58 -7.43 -34.30
C TYR A 302 27.58 -8.24 -33.01
N ARG A 303 27.85 -7.64 -31.85
CA ARG A 303 27.81 -8.31 -30.54
C ARG A 303 26.47 -9.01 -30.29
N LEU A 304 25.36 -8.35 -30.59
CA LEU A 304 24.01 -8.90 -30.41
C LEU A 304 23.74 -10.06 -31.37
N LEU A 305 24.11 -9.92 -32.65
CA LEU A 305 23.83 -10.92 -33.68
C LEU A 305 24.78 -12.13 -33.63
N ASP A 306 26.02 -11.94 -33.17
CA ASP A 306 27.03 -12.99 -32.95
C ASP A 306 26.86 -13.71 -31.61
N GLY A 307 25.62 -13.97 -31.22
CA GLY A 307 25.29 -14.80 -30.06
C GLY A 307 24.79 -14.03 -28.84
N GLY A 308 24.99 -12.71 -28.76
CA GLY A 308 24.52 -11.91 -27.63
C GLY A 308 23.02 -12.03 -27.38
N LEU A 309 22.19 -12.11 -28.43
CA LEU A 309 20.74 -12.32 -28.29
C LEU A 309 20.37 -13.71 -27.77
N LEU A 310 21.12 -14.76 -28.13
CA LEU A 310 20.87 -16.12 -27.63
C LEU A 310 21.27 -16.31 -26.18
N GLN A 311 22.19 -15.48 -25.67
CA GLN A 311 22.57 -15.50 -24.26
C GLN A 311 21.50 -14.91 -23.34
N ILE A 312 20.49 -14.22 -23.91
CA ILE A 312 19.37 -13.70 -23.14
C ILE A 312 18.41 -14.87 -22.86
N ASN A 313 18.47 -15.37 -21.63
CA ASN A 313 17.53 -16.38 -21.14
C ASN A 313 16.17 -15.73 -20.89
N ILE A 314 15.18 -16.10 -21.70
CA ILE A 314 13.79 -15.66 -21.53
C ILE A 314 12.86 -16.80 -21.06
N ALA A 315 13.42 -18.00 -20.83
CA ALA A 315 12.68 -19.23 -20.58
C ALA A 315 12.24 -19.40 -19.12
N GLU A 316 12.95 -18.78 -18.18
CA GLU A 316 12.57 -18.77 -16.77
C GLU A 316 12.04 -17.39 -16.41
N GLN A 317 10.72 -17.24 -16.47
CA GLN A 317 10.08 -16.15 -15.73
C GLN A 317 10.36 -16.40 -14.25
N GLN A 318 11.27 -15.63 -13.67
CA GLN A 318 11.49 -15.70 -12.24
C GLN A 318 10.19 -15.29 -11.54
N ALA A 319 9.60 -16.23 -10.81
CA ALA A 319 8.38 -16.00 -10.03
C ALA A 319 8.53 -14.73 -9.18
N ARG A 320 7.59 -13.80 -9.34
CA ARG A 320 7.60 -12.54 -8.61
C ARG A 320 7.10 -12.78 -7.21
N ASN A 321 7.88 -12.39 -6.22
CA ASN A 321 7.46 -12.32 -4.83
C ASN A 321 7.09 -10.87 -4.51
N LEU A 322 5.82 -10.52 -4.75
CA LEU A 322 5.29 -9.18 -4.59
C LEU A 322 4.82 -8.94 -3.15
N LYS A 323 5.16 -7.79 -2.59
CA LYS A 323 4.63 -7.31 -1.30
C LYS A 323 3.75 -6.08 -1.51
N ALA A 324 2.55 -6.11 -0.95
CA ALA A 324 1.61 -5.00 -0.97
C ALA A 324 1.26 -4.56 0.45
N ILE A 325 1.11 -3.25 0.65
CA ILE A 325 0.43 -2.70 1.83
C ILE A 325 -1.01 -2.40 1.45
N VAL A 326 -1.96 -2.75 2.32
CA VAL A 326 -3.39 -2.48 2.12
C VAL A 326 -3.81 -1.36 3.07
N LEU A 327 -4.22 -0.23 2.49
CA LEU A 327 -4.67 0.95 3.23
C LEU A 327 -6.17 1.17 3.01
N GLY A 328 -6.87 1.54 4.07
CA GLY A 328 -8.31 1.80 4.10
C GLY A 328 -8.79 1.87 5.53
N ASN A 329 -10.02 2.30 5.77
CA ASN A 329 -10.57 2.28 7.12
C ASN A 329 -10.76 0.84 7.63
N MET A 330 -11.09 0.68 8.92
CA MET A 330 -11.25 -0.64 9.53
C MET A 330 -12.39 -1.45 8.91
N GLU A 331 -13.49 -0.80 8.50
CA GLU A 331 -14.68 -1.47 7.96
C GLU A 331 -14.43 -1.99 6.55
N SER A 332 -13.85 -1.15 5.68
CA SER A 332 -13.40 -1.47 4.33
C SER A 332 -12.37 -2.60 4.33
N GLN A 333 -11.41 -2.57 5.26
CA GLN A 333 -10.50 -3.70 5.46
C GLN A 333 -11.24 -4.98 5.84
N ARG A 334 -12.13 -4.96 6.84
CA ARG A 334 -12.90 -6.15 7.23
C ARG A 334 -13.73 -6.71 6.06
N LEU A 335 -14.39 -5.84 5.31
CA LEU A 335 -15.20 -6.23 4.15
C LEU A 335 -14.32 -6.83 3.04
N PHE A 336 -13.18 -6.20 2.73
CA PHE A 336 -12.22 -6.71 1.76
C PHE A 336 -11.71 -8.11 2.16
N TRP A 337 -11.34 -8.31 3.43
CA TRP A 337 -10.89 -9.61 3.93
C TRP A 337 -11.99 -10.66 3.88
N ARG A 338 -13.23 -10.29 4.23
CA ARG A 338 -14.39 -11.20 4.15
C ARG A 338 -14.64 -11.64 2.72
N ILE A 339 -14.63 -10.71 1.77
CA ILE A 339 -14.88 -11.00 0.36
C ILE A 339 -13.74 -11.83 -0.26
N CYS A 340 -12.49 -11.47 0.03
CA CYS A 340 -11.33 -12.07 -0.64
C CYS A 340 -10.88 -13.39 -0.02
N PHE A 341 -11.03 -13.56 1.30
CA PHE A 341 -10.45 -14.69 2.05
C PHE A 341 -11.45 -15.44 2.92
N ASN A 342 -12.72 -15.00 2.98
CA ASN A 342 -13.73 -15.56 3.88
C ASN A 342 -13.33 -15.44 5.38
N GLU A 343 -12.66 -14.33 5.73
CA GLU A 343 -12.21 -14.01 7.08
C GLU A 343 -12.92 -12.75 7.59
N ASN A 344 -13.44 -12.75 8.82
CA ASN A 344 -14.15 -11.60 9.40
C ASN A 344 -13.22 -10.40 9.66
N GLU A 345 -11.96 -10.68 9.96
CA GLU A 345 -10.92 -9.66 10.11
C GLU A 345 -9.55 -10.24 9.72
N PRO A 346 -8.57 -9.38 9.44
CA PRO A 346 -7.22 -9.82 9.13
C PRO A 346 -6.59 -10.57 10.32
N LEU A 347 -6.23 -11.85 10.12
CA LEU A 347 -5.69 -12.71 11.18
C LEU A 347 -4.40 -12.11 11.78
N GLY A 348 -4.37 -11.98 13.12
CA GLY A 348 -3.24 -11.41 13.87
C GLY A 348 -3.28 -9.88 14.03
N LEU A 349 -4.23 -9.18 13.42
CA LEU A 349 -4.30 -7.72 13.50
C LEU A 349 -4.52 -7.21 14.93
N SER A 350 -5.32 -7.93 15.72
CA SER A 350 -5.61 -7.61 17.12
C SER A 350 -4.45 -7.93 18.07
N THR A 351 -3.66 -8.96 17.76
CA THR A 351 -2.58 -9.46 18.64
C THR A 351 -1.22 -8.83 18.36
N THR A 352 -0.86 -8.64 17.09
CA THR A 352 0.45 -8.09 16.69
C THR A 352 0.37 -6.68 16.12
N GLY A 353 -0.84 -6.15 15.92
CA GLY A 353 -1.06 -4.91 15.20
C GLY A 353 -0.80 -5.01 13.69
N ILE A 354 -0.38 -6.17 13.18
CA ILE A 354 -0.04 -6.40 11.77
C ILE A 354 -0.60 -7.74 11.31
N ALA A 355 -1.45 -7.71 10.30
CA ALA A 355 -1.92 -8.92 9.64
C ALA A 355 -1.29 -9.09 8.25
N LYS A 356 -1.02 -10.34 7.89
CA LYS A 356 -0.40 -10.71 6.62
C LYS A 356 -1.16 -11.85 5.95
N LYS A 357 -1.45 -11.70 4.67
CA LYS A 357 -2.08 -12.73 3.83
C LYS A 357 -1.28 -12.95 2.57
N THR A 358 -1.08 -14.20 2.17
CA THR A 358 -0.36 -14.54 0.92
C THR A 358 -1.29 -15.26 -0.04
N VAL A 359 -1.32 -14.82 -1.28
CA VAL A 359 -2.07 -15.44 -2.38
C VAL A 359 -1.07 -15.95 -3.41
N ASN A 360 -1.24 -17.21 -3.83
CA ASN A 360 -0.49 -17.78 -4.94
C ASN A 360 -1.21 -17.43 -6.25
N LEU A 361 -0.46 -16.93 -7.22
CA LEU A 361 -0.95 -16.45 -8.49
C LEU A 361 -0.50 -17.38 -9.63
N GLN A 362 -0.80 -17.03 -10.87
CA GLN A 362 -0.31 -17.77 -12.04
C GLN A 362 1.21 -17.60 -12.16
N ASN A 363 1.86 -18.47 -12.96
CA ASN A 363 3.31 -18.45 -13.18
C ASN A 363 4.16 -18.51 -11.89
N ASN A 364 3.63 -19.13 -10.83
CA ASN A 364 4.23 -19.19 -9.50
C ASN A 364 4.46 -17.84 -8.82
N ASP A 365 3.87 -16.75 -9.33
CA ASP A 365 3.90 -15.45 -8.65
C ASP A 365 3.22 -15.56 -7.27
N ARG A 366 3.70 -14.77 -6.31
CA ARG A 366 3.15 -14.70 -4.95
C ARG A 366 2.90 -13.26 -4.58
N LEU A 367 1.69 -12.96 -4.13
CA LEU A 367 1.34 -11.66 -3.55
C LEU A 367 1.18 -11.80 -2.05
N THR A 368 2.04 -11.11 -1.29
CA THR A 368 1.90 -10.93 0.15
C THR A 368 1.26 -9.58 0.42
N MET A 369 0.05 -9.57 0.97
CA MET A 369 -0.63 -8.37 1.45
C MET A 369 -0.39 -8.20 2.95
N MET A 370 -0.10 -6.97 3.36
CA MET A 370 0.06 -6.57 4.75
C MET A 370 -0.95 -5.48 5.08
N THR A 371 -1.57 -5.58 6.24
CA THR A 371 -2.36 -4.50 6.84
C THR A 371 -1.96 -4.30 8.29
N THR A 372 -2.13 -3.08 8.76
CA THR A 372 -1.65 -2.57 10.04
C THR A 372 -2.81 -1.92 10.79
N ALA A 373 -2.96 -2.26 12.06
CA ALA A 373 -4.04 -1.77 12.91
C ALA A 373 -3.87 -0.25 13.15
N GLY A 374 -4.98 0.48 13.14
CA GLY A 374 -4.98 1.88 13.51
C GLY A 374 -4.36 2.82 12.48
N GLN A 375 -4.17 2.38 11.23
CA GLN A 375 -3.61 3.18 10.15
C GLN A 375 -4.45 4.40 9.79
N GLU A 376 -5.77 4.31 10.00
CA GLU A 376 -6.73 5.39 9.86
C GLU A 376 -6.48 6.56 10.83
N ARG A 377 -5.68 6.34 11.89
CA ARG A 377 -5.29 7.39 12.85
C ARG A 377 -4.11 8.22 12.37
N PHE A 378 -3.33 7.74 11.39
CA PHE A 378 -2.18 8.47 10.86
C PHE A 378 -2.64 9.54 9.86
N ARG A 379 -2.36 10.80 10.15
CA ARG A 379 -2.60 11.92 9.22
C ARG A 379 -1.64 11.94 8.04
N VAL A 380 -0.47 11.31 8.18
CA VAL A 380 0.54 11.14 7.15
C VAL A 380 1.08 9.72 7.26
N ILE A 381 1.13 9.01 6.14
CA ILE A 381 1.68 7.66 6.02
C ILE A 381 3.01 7.80 5.27
N THR A 382 4.10 7.83 6.03
CA THR A 382 5.45 8.04 5.49
C THR A 382 5.99 6.79 4.81
N ARG A 383 7.03 6.95 3.97
CA ARG A 383 7.69 5.85 3.26
C ARG A 383 8.14 4.71 4.17
N SER A 384 8.50 4.99 5.42
CA SER A 384 8.90 3.98 6.41
C SER A 384 7.79 2.95 6.68
N PHE A 385 6.52 3.38 6.64
CA PHE A 385 5.36 2.52 6.87
C PHE A 385 5.21 1.41 5.82
N TYR A 386 5.66 1.68 4.60
CA TYR A 386 5.57 0.76 3.46
C TYR A 386 6.93 0.56 2.78
N ARG A 387 8.03 0.61 3.56
CA ARG A 387 9.43 0.62 3.08
C ARG A 387 9.78 -0.53 2.13
N ASN A 388 9.08 -1.66 2.23
CA ASN A 388 9.28 -2.86 1.42
C ASN A 388 8.06 -3.23 0.55
N ALA A 389 7.04 -2.37 0.48
CA ALA A 389 5.91 -2.58 -0.40
C ALA A 389 6.30 -2.23 -1.84
N GLN A 390 5.93 -3.11 -2.76
CA GLN A 390 6.04 -2.92 -4.21
C GLN A 390 4.73 -2.42 -4.82
N VAL A 391 3.62 -2.51 -4.07
CA VAL A 391 2.30 -2.01 -4.43
C VAL A 391 1.62 -1.43 -3.20
N ILE A 392 0.93 -0.30 -3.35
CA ILE A 392 -0.03 0.20 -2.35
C ILE A 392 -1.43 -0.11 -2.87
N ILE A 393 -2.22 -0.82 -2.09
CA ILE A 393 -3.62 -1.13 -2.41
C ILE A 393 -4.50 -0.26 -1.50
N LEU A 394 -5.15 0.74 -2.08
CA LEU A 394 -6.16 1.54 -1.41
C LEU A 394 -7.52 0.86 -1.59
N ILE A 395 -8.23 0.60 -0.49
CA ILE A 395 -9.56 -0.02 -0.50
C ILE A 395 -10.57 0.93 0.13
N GLY A 396 -11.78 0.95 -0.42
CA GLY A 396 -12.87 1.80 0.05
C GLY A 396 -13.53 2.58 -1.08
N ASP A 397 -14.41 3.50 -0.71
CA ASP A 397 -15.10 4.38 -1.65
C ASP A 397 -14.20 5.53 -2.17
N ASN A 398 -14.80 6.47 -2.92
CA ASN A 398 -14.09 7.63 -3.45
C ASN A 398 -13.55 8.56 -2.35
N ASP A 399 -14.25 8.67 -1.22
CA ASP A 399 -13.86 9.56 -0.13
C ASP A 399 -12.70 8.95 0.65
N GLU A 400 -12.73 7.65 0.92
CA GLU A 400 -11.60 6.89 1.47
C GLU A 400 -10.38 6.92 0.55
N LEU A 401 -10.58 6.76 -0.76
CA LEU A 401 -9.49 6.91 -1.73
C LEU A 401 -8.81 8.26 -1.59
N ARG A 402 -9.60 9.35 -1.64
CA ARG A 402 -9.07 10.73 -1.54
C ARG A 402 -8.35 10.95 -0.22
N ASP A 403 -8.92 10.47 0.88
CA ASP A 403 -8.34 10.58 2.20
C ASP A 403 -7.00 9.85 2.29
N PHE A 404 -6.97 8.53 2.05
CA PHE A 404 -5.73 7.75 2.16
C PHE A 404 -4.68 8.13 1.13
N ALA A 405 -5.06 8.46 -0.10
CA ALA A 405 -4.13 8.94 -1.11
C ALA A 405 -3.53 10.30 -0.73
N SER A 406 -4.28 11.17 -0.05
CA SER A 406 -3.74 12.42 0.52
C SER A 406 -2.77 12.19 1.69
N ARG A 407 -2.73 11.01 2.29
CA ARG A 407 -1.83 10.69 3.42
C ARG A 407 -0.47 10.17 2.95
N ILE A 408 -0.35 9.69 1.71
CA ILE A 408 0.88 9.12 1.12
C ILE A 408 1.60 10.09 0.15
N GLN A 409 1.58 11.39 0.43
CA GLN A 409 2.04 12.44 -0.50
C GLN A 409 3.49 12.29 -0.97
N ASP A 410 4.38 11.71 -0.16
CA ASP A 410 5.80 11.51 -0.50
C ASP A 410 6.07 10.20 -1.26
N ASN A 411 5.04 9.60 -1.88
CA ASN A 411 5.17 8.36 -2.63
C ASN A 411 5.47 8.61 -4.13
N ASP A 412 6.75 8.71 -4.47
CA ASP A 412 7.17 8.95 -5.87
C ASP A 412 7.39 7.67 -6.68
N SER A 413 7.38 6.49 -6.06
CA SER A 413 7.95 5.28 -6.67
C SER A 413 7.12 4.00 -6.57
N VAL A 414 6.17 3.91 -5.63
CA VAL A 414 5.36 2.68 -5.48
C VAL A 414 4.02 2.87 -6.18
N PRO A 415 3.66 2.00 -7.14
CA PRO A 415 2.37 2.08 -7.82
C PRO A 415 1.22 1.94 -6.81
N VAL A 416 0.26 2.86 -6.91
CA VAL A 416 -0.99 2.85 -6.15
C VAL A 416 -2.07 2.18 -7.00
N VAL A 417 -2.80 1.24 -6.41
CA VAL A 417 -4.01 0.64 -6.98
C VAL A 417 -5.18 1.01 -6.10
N TRP A 418 -6.30 1.36 -6.72
CA TRP A 418 -7.57 1.50 -6.01
C TRP A 418 -8.48 0.30 -6.26
N VAL A 419 -9.00 -0.27 -5.17
CA VAL A 419 -10.02 -1.31 -5.17
C VAL A 419 -11.28 -0.75 -4.53
N SER A 420 -12.27 -0.43 -5.36
CA SER A 420 -13.58 -0.01 -4.89
C SER A 420 -14.35 -1.21 -4.31
N LEU A 421 -14.98 -1.02 -3.16
CA LEU A 421 -15.78 -2.05 -2.49
C LEU A 421 -17.26 -1.93 -2.88
N PRO A 422 -18.00 -3.04 -2.89
CA PRO A 422 -19.45 -3.00 -3.11
C PRO A 422 -20.12 -2.28 -1.92
N ASN A 423 -21.07 -1.39 -2.24
CA ASN A 423 -21.91 -0.69 -1.26
C ASN A 423 -22.81 -1.65 -0.47
#